data_AF-A0A0K2VG27-F1
#
_entry.id   AF-A0A0K2VG27-F1
#
_cell.length_a   1.000
_cell.length_b   1.000
_cell.length_c   1.000
_cell.angle_alpha   90.00
_cell.angle_beta   90.00
_cell.angle_gamma   90.00
#
_symmetry.space_group_name_H-M   'P 1'
#
loop_
_entity.id
_entity.type
_entity.pdbx_description
1 polymer ?
#
loop_
_entity_poly.entity_id
_entity_poly.type
_entity_poly.pdbx_seq_one_letter_code
_entity_poly.pdbx_strand_id
1 'polypeptide(L)'
;MICRIRLDFTTFTIANPFTTPVGADAAGTTITNAGATGDCVTDSFSFTSPGSRGSPVICGANSGQHMILDASDECNVLNFNIGSSAATSRSWIIKATQYTCGDYDSLGGPPGCLQYFTGATGKISSFNYPTSETTTTTSSSHLSNQCYSICFRQEATKCSICFASAIAGQNTFGLSVSPNAAAKSAVDSECTSDYLQIPNGVAKGAAAAAGATTQKFCGRILNLARNLAAETSVCSFSVPFRVDFKTDTDEVCTAKMDATTCEASLPPGGSIGFFLAFEQIPCA
;
A
#
# COMPACT_ATOMS: atom_id res chain seq x y z
N MET A 1 -12.05 -27.81 -9.64
CA MET A 1 -10.79 -27.13 -10.00
C MET A 1 -10.61 -25.95 -9.07
N ILE A 2 -9.39 -25.76 -8.54
CA ILE A 2 -9.04 -24.61 -7.69
C ILE A 2 -8.57 -23.50 -8.63
N CYS A 3 -9.03 -22.27 -8.41
CA CYS A 3 -8.64 -21.11 -9.22
C CYS A 3 -7.99 -20.00 -8.39
N ARG A 4 -8.13 -20.02 -7.06
CA ARG A 4 -7.59 -18.96 -6.19
C ARG A 4 -7.00 -19.56 -4.92
N ILE A 5 -5.89 -19.00 -4.47
CA ILE A 5 -5.24 -19.33 -3.20
C ILE A 5 -5.11 -18.05 -2.39
N ARG A 6 -5.71 -18.02 -1.20
CA ARG A 6 -5.54 -16.94 -0.21
C ARG A 6 -4.57 -17.39 0.86
N LEU A 7 -3.62 -16.51 1.16
CA LEU A 7 -2.71 -16.61 2.29
C LEU A 7 -3.12 -15.57 3.33
N ASP A 8 -3.56 -16.00 4.51
CA ASP A 8 -3.81 -15.13 5.65
C ASP A 8 -2.59 -15.17 6.58
N PHE A 9 -1.99 -14.00 6.84
CA PHE A 9 -0.82 -13.85 7.71
C PHE A 9 -1.25 -13.69 9.16
N THR A 10 -1.53 -14.79 9.85
CA THR A 10 -1.86 -14.76 11.29
C THR A 10 -0.73 -14.11 12.09
N THR A 11 0.50 -14.54 11.82
CA THR A 11 1.71 -13.80 12.17
C THR A 11 2.61 -13.77 10.95
N PHE A 12 3.28 -12.65 10.74
CA PHE A 12 4.29 -12.51 9.70
C PHE A 12 5.19 -11.34 10.05
N THR A 13 6.40 -11.66 10.48
CA THR A 13 7.49 -10.73 10.70
C THR A 13 8.76 -11.40 10.21
N ILE A 14 9.39 -10.80 9.20
CA ILE A 14 10.76 -11.10 8.79
C ILE A 14 11.59 -9.81 8.88
N ALA A 15 12.86 -9.81 8.45
CA ALA A 15 13.69 -8.61 8.48
C ALA A 15 12.98 -7.42 7.82
N ASN A 16 13.08 -6.27 8.45
CA ASN A 16 12.56 -5.01 7.90
C ASN A 16 13.25 -4.70 6.56
N PRO A 17 12.58 -3.92 5.69
CA PRO A 17 13.25 -3.39 4.51
C PRO A 17 14.49 -2.59 4.91
N PHE A 18 15.42 -2.48 3.97
CA PHE A 18 16.52 -1.56 4.08
C PHE A 18 15.98 -0.15 4.32
N THR A 19 16.64 0.58 5.20
CA THR A 19 16.37 2.00 5.45
C THR A 19 17.71 2.69 5.40
N THR A 20 17.83 3.72 4.55
CA THR A 20 19.04 4.53 4.53
C THR A 20 19.19 5.21 5.91
N PRO A 21 20.33 5.05 6.61
CA PRO A 21 20.53 5.69 7.89
C PRO A 21 20.26 7.20 7.81
N VAL A 22 19.41 7.69 8.72
CA VAL A 22 19.10 9.12 8.84
C VAL A 22 20.37 9.86 9.29
N GLY A 23 21.17 10.34 8.35
CA GLY A 23 22.46 10.96 8.63
C GLY A 23 23.54 10.81 7.55
N ALA A 24 23.28 10.08 6.45
CA ALA A 24 24.09 10.21 5.25
C ALA A 24 24.03 11.68 4.77
N ASP A 25 25.21 12.26 4.58
CA ASP A 25 25.42 13.67 4.31
C ASP A 25 24.69 14.19 3.07
N ALA A 26 24.49 15.51 3.03
CA ALA A 26 23.94 16.27 1.91
C ALA A 26 24.83 16.25 0.64
N ALA A 27 25.75 15.28 0.52
CA ALA A 27 26.67 15.09 -0.59
C ALA A 27 26.40 13.81 -1.40
N GLY A 28 25.42 12.98 -1.02
CA GLY A 28 25.01 11.84 -1.86
C GLY A 28 26.09 10.77 -2.06
N THR A 29 27.07 10.65 -1.15
CA THR A 29 28.22 9.72 -1.31
C THR A 29 28.22 8.54 -0.34
N THR A 30 27.06 8.11 0.14
CA THR A 30 26.92 6.72 0.61
C THR A 30 26.15 5.91 -0.40
N ILE A 31 26.81 5.54 -1.50
CA ILE A 31 26.43 4.34 -2.25
C ILE A 31 26.82 3.17 -1.35
N THR A 32 25.95 2.80 -0.43
CA THR A 32 25.99 1.43 0.07
C THR A 32 25.44 0.58 -1.06
N ASN A 33 26.21 -0.37 -1.59
CA ASN A 33 25.70 -1.45 -2.45
C ASN A 33 24.68 -2.37 -1.71
N ALA A 34 24.01 -1.86 -0.67
CA ALA A 34 23.20 -2.58 0.29
C ALA A 34 21.68 -2.43 0.04
N GLY A 35 21.25 -1.60 -0.91
CA GLY A 35 19.84 -1.39 -1.29
C GLY A 35 19.37 0.06 -1.12
N ALA A 36 18.18 0.35 -1.62
CA ALA A 36 17.44 1.59 -1.38
C ALA A 36 16.43 1.43 -0.24
N THR A 37 15.95 2.55 0.32
CA THR A 37 14.90 2.51 1.35
C THR A 37 13.68 1.76 0.79
N GLY A 38 13.14 0.81 1.56
CA GLY A 38 12.03 -0.04 1.10
C GLY A 38 12.45 -1.39 0.49
N ASP A 39 13.74 -1.59 0.20
CA ASP A 39 14.21 -2.85 -0.40
C ASP A 39 14.28 -4.01 0.60
N CYS A 40 13.76 -5.15 0.20
CA CYS A 40 13.80 -6.39 0.97
C CYS A 40 15.13 -7.16 0.76
N VAL A 41 16.23 -6.58 1.25
CA VAL A 41 17.60 -7.08 1.00
C VAL A 41 18.07 -8.19 1.93
N THR A 42 17.60 -8.20 3.18
CA THR A 42 18.03 -9.21 4.18
C THR A 42 17.14 -10.43 4.11
N ASP A 43 15.83 -10.21 4.24
CA ASP A 43 14.84 -11.26 4.07
C ASP A 43 13.83 -10.80 3.01
N SER A 44 13.27 -11.75 2.27
CA SER A 44 12.20 -11.51 1.33
C SER A 44 11.24 -12.68 1.25
N PHE A 45 9.99 -12.35 0.96
CA PHE A 45 8.92 -13.31 0.69
C PHE A 45 8.21 -12.95 -0.60
N SER A 46 7.88 -13.97 -1.39
CA SER A 46 7.01 -13.84 -2.56
C SER A 46 6.21 -15.11 -2.76
N PHE A 47 5.09 -14.99 -3.46
CA PHE A 47 4.19 -16.08 -3.78
C PHE A 47 4.00 -16.15 -5.31
N THR A 48 4.33 -17.29 -5.91
CA THR A 48 4.24 -17.45 -7.36
C THR A 48 2.84 -17.88 -7.80
N SER A 49 2.49 -17.46 -9.01
CA SER A 49 1.28 -17.88 -9.72
C SER A 49 1.64 -18.17 -11.17
N PRO A 50 2.11 -19.39 -11.49
CA PRO A 50 2.55 -19.70 -12.85
C PRO A 50 1.43 -19.51 -13.87
N GLY A 51 1.75 -18.85 -14.99
CA GLY A 51 0.78 -18.46 -16.02
C GLY A 51 -0.05 -17.20 -15.70
N SER A 52 0.15 -16.60 -14.52
CA SER A 52 -0.50 -15.36 -14.08
C SER A 52 0.49 -14.46 -13.36
N ARG A 53 0.01 -13.36 -12.76
CA ARG A 53 0.88 -12.43 -12.02
C ARG A 53 1.11 -12.94 -10.59
N GLY A 54 2.38 -13.08 -10.20
CA GLY A 54 2.77 -13.38 -8.82
C GLY A 54 2.53 -12.22 -7.84
N SER A 55 2.79 -12.45 -6.56
CA SER A 55 2.81 -11.37 -5.57
C SER A 55 3.99 -10.43 -5.82
N PRO A 56 3.93 -9.16 -5.37
CA PRO A 56 5.13 -8.39 -5.16
C PRO A 56 6.02 -9.07 -4.09
N VAL A 57 7.28 -8.66 -4.03
CA VAL A 57 8.20 -9.06 -2.95
C VAL A 57 7.86 -8.27 -1.70
N ILE A 58 7.75 -8.93 -0.55
CA ILE A 58 7.51 -8.28 0.74
C ILE A 58 8.51 -8.69 1.82
N CYS A 59 8.65 -7.84 2.83
CA CYS A 59 9.44 -8.07 4.03
C CYS A 59 8.89 -7.24 5.20
N GLY A 60 9.54 -7.33 6.36
CA GLY A 60 9.11 -6.67 7.59
C GLY A 60 7.82 -7.24 8.19
N ALA A 61 7.01 -6.38 8.80
CA ALA A 61 5.84 -6.77 9.58
C ALA A 61 4.54 -6.72 8.75
N ASN A 62 3.90 -7.87 8.57
CA ASN A 62 2.69 -8.04 7.75
C ASN A 62 1.59 -8.86 8.44
N SER A 63 1.70 -9.07 9.76
CA SER A 63 0.69 -9.76 10.55
C SER A 63 -0.68 -9.09 10.41
N GLY A 64 -1.74 -9.89 10.25
CA GLY A 64 -3.11 -9.42 10.04
C GLY A 64 -3.45 -9.06 8.59
N GLN A 65 -2.48 -9.04 7.67
CA GLN A 65 -2.72 -8.86 6.24
C GLN A 65 -2.92 -10.19 5.51
N HIS A 66 -3.32 -10.13 4.24
CA HIS A 66 -3.46 -11.29 3.37
C HIS A 66 -2.97 -11.02 1.96
N MET A 67 -2.74 -12.10 1.21
CA MET A 67 -2.50 -12.09 -0.23
C MET A 67 -3.39 -13.13 -0.90
N ILE A 68 -3.82 -12.86 -2.13
CA ILE A 68 -4.60 -13.77 -2.93
C ILE A 68 -4.05 -13.79 -4.34
N LEU A 69 -3.73 -14.98 -4.85
CA LEU A 69 -3.28 -15.18 -6.22
C LEU A 69 -4.10 -16.24 -6.93
N ASP A 70 -4.00 -16.23 -8.26
CA ASP A 70 -4.57 -17.28 -9.09
C ASP A 70 -3.82 -18.60 -8.85
N ALA A 71 -4.58 -19.67 -8.71
CA ALA A 71 -4.03 -21.02 -8.63
C ALA A 71 -3.61 -21.47 -10.03
N SER A 72 -2.54 -22.26 -10.10
CA SER A 72 -2.10 -22.90 -11.33
C SER A 72 -2.12 -24.41 -11.16
N ASP A 73 -2.27 -25.14 -12.27
CA ASP A 73 -2.03 -26.59 -12.29
C ASP A 73 -0.52 -26.90 -12.15
N GLU A 74 0.34 -25.92 -12.44
CA GLU A 74 1.74 -25.90 -12.02
C GLU A 74 1.87 -25.50 -10.55
N CYS A 75 3.01 -25.82 -9.91
CA CYS A 75 3.22 -25.51 -8.50
C CYS A 75 3.23 -23.99 -8.22
N ASN A 76 2.24 -23.50 -7.49
CA ASN A 76 2.35 -22.23 -6.76
C ASN A 76 3.37 -22.39 -5.61
N VAL A 77 4.40 -21.55 -5.57
CA VAL A 77 5.53 -21.63 -4.64
C VAL A 77 5.54 -20.42 -3.73
N LEU A 78 5.60 -20.66 -2.42
CA LEU A 78 5.89 -19.63 -1.42
C LEU A 78 7.41 -19.58 -1.26
N ASN A 79 8.02 -18.53 -1.80
CA ASN A 79 9.47 -18.36 -1.80
C ASN A 79 9.90 -17.47 -0.64
N PHE A 80 10.66 -18.04 0.28
CA PHE A 80 11.32 -17.32 1.37
C PHE A 80 12.82 -17.27 1.10
N ASN A 81 13.38 -16.07 1.08
CA ASN A 81 14.82 -15.88 1.18
C ASN A 81 15.11 -15.27 2.55
N ILE A 82 15.88 -15.97 3.39
CA ILE A 82 16.17 -15.55 4.76
C ILE A 82 17.68 -15.35 4.91
N GLY A 83 18.07 -14.13 5.25
CA GLY A 83 19.45 -13.76 5.46
C GLY A 83 20.01 -14.35 6.76
N SER A 84 21.34 -14.42 6.85
CA SER A 84 22.06 -15.02 7.98
C SER A 84 22.10 -14.17 9.25
N SER A 85 21.56 -12.94 9.25
CA SER A 85 21.58 -12.04 10.41
C SER A 85 20.78 -12.62 11.58
N ALA A 86 21.45 -12.92 12.70
CA ALA A 86 20.82 -13.44 13.92
C ALA A 86 20.12 -12.36 14.77
N ALA A 87 20.30 -11.07 14.45
CA ALA A 87 19.73 -9.95 15.21
C ALA A 87 18.24 -9.70 14.91
N THR A 88 17.69 -10.32 13.88
CA THR A 88 16.30 -10.14 13.46
C THR A 88 15.41 -11.21 14.10
N SER A 89 14.44 -10.81 14.91
CA SER A 89 13.36 -11.69 15.34
C SER A 89 12.42 -11.98 14.18
N ARG A 90 12.32 -13.26 13.79
CA ARG A 90 11.49 -13.73 12.68
C ARG A 90 10.41 -14.68 13.19
N SER A 91 9.20 -14.54 12.67
CA SER A 91 8.08 -15.44 12.98
C SER A 91 7.03 -15.35 11.88
N TRP A 92 6.52 -16.50 11.43
CA TRP A 92 5.40 -16.53 10.50
C TRP A 92 4.48 -17.73 10.77
N ILE A 93 3.18 -17.47 10.73
CA ILE A 93 2.10 -18.44 10.72
C ILE A 93 1.17 -18.00 9.60
N ILE A 94 1.13 -18.79 8.53
CA ILE A 94 0.36 -18.50 7.32
C ILE A 94 -0.71 -19.56 7.16
N LYS A 95 -1.98 -19.14 7.09
CA LYS A 95 -3.08 -20.03 6.72
C LYS A 95 -3.29 -19.94 5.22
N ALA A 96 -3.16 -21.06 4.51
CA ALA A 96 -3.49 -21.16 3.10
C ALA A 96 -4.93 -21.70 2.93
N THR A 97 -5.75 -21.00 2.16
CA THR A 97 -7.12 -21.41 1.81
C THR A 97 -7.26 -21.45 0.29
N GLN A 98 -7.80 -22.54 -0.24
CA GLN A 98 -8.02 -22.75 -1.67
C GLN A 98 -9.50 -22.55 -2.01
N TYR A 99 -9.77 -21.88 -3.13
CA TYR A 99 -11.12 -21.63 -3.61
C TYR A 99 -11.33 -22.23 -4.99
N THR A 100 -12.49 -22.84 -5.18
CA THR A 100 -12.90 -23.37 -6.48
C THR A 100 -13.19 -22.26 -7.47
N CYS A 101 -12.98 -22.53 -8.75
CA CYS A 101 -13.38 -21.61 -9.82
C CYS A 101 -14.85 -21.22 -9.71
N GLY A 102 -15.15 -19.93 -9.88
CA GLY A 102 -16.50 -19.36 -9.74
C GLY A 102 -16.87 -18.92 -8.32
N ASP A 103 -16.09 -19.29 -7.29
CA ASP A 103 -16.30 -18.83 -5.91
C ASP A 103 -15.64 -17.45 -5.66
N TYR A 104 -16.02 -16.45 -6.47
CA TYR A 104 -15.42 -15.11 -6.43
C TYR A 104 -16.09 -14.18 -5.41
N ASP A 105 -17.27 -14.53 -4.92
CA ASP A 105 -18.02 -13.76 -3.92
C ASP A 105 -17.60 -14.07 -2.47
N SER A 106 -16.84 -15.15 -2.28
CA SER A 106 -16.22 -15.51 -1.00
C SER A 106 -14.90 -14.76 -0.77
N LEU A 107 -14.12 -15.19 0.22
CA LEU A 107 -12.88 -14.55 0.61
C LEU A 107 -11.74 -14.66 -0.42
N GLY A 108 -11.90 -15.47 -1.49
CA GLY A 108 -10.94 -15.59 -2.59
C GLY A 108 -10.99 -14.43 -3.60
N GLY A 109 -12.11 -13.70 -3.67
CA GLY A 109 -12.27 -12.54 -4.54
C GLY A 109 -12.11 -12.82 -6.04
N PRO A 110 -12.33 -11.79 -6.89
CA PRO A 110 -12.17 -11.94 -8.33
C PRO A 110 -10.69 -12.02 -8.76
N PRO A 111 -10.41 -12.57 -9.96
CA PRO A 111 -9.06 -12.58 -10.55
C PRO A 111 -8.44 -11.18 -10.64
N GLY A 112 -7.11 -11.11 -10.52
CA GLY A 112 -6.36 -9.85 -10.60
C GLY A 112 -6.30 -9.01 -9.31
N CYS A 113 -7.00 -9.40 -8.25
CA CYS A 113 -6.93 -8.76 -6.94
C CYS A 113 -5.95 -9.47 -6.02
N LEU A 114 -4.91 -8.77 -5.55
CA LEU A 114 -3.97 -9.30 -4.55
C LEU A 114 -4.59 -9.29 -3.16
N GLN A 115 -5.42 -8.30 -2.87
CA GLN A 115 -6.19 -8.22 -1.64
C GLN A 115 -7.68 -8.07 -1.96
N TYR A 116 -8.51 -8.76 -1.18
CA TYR A 116 -9.96 -8.66 -1.29
C TYR A 116 -10.61 -8.48 0.08
N PHE A 117 -11.50 -7.49 0.18
CA PHE A 117 -12.21 -7.12 1.41
C PHE A 117 -13.73 -7.18 1.18
N THR A 118 -14.46 -7.78 2.11
CA THR A 118 -15.90 -8.09 1.98
C THR A 118 -16.79 -7.35 2.98
N GLY A 119 -16.30 -6.26 3.59
CA GLY A 119 -17.04 -5.47 4.57
C GLY A 119 -17.55 -4.16 3.96
N ALA A 120 -18.61 -3.60 4.55
CA ALA A 120 -19.02 -2.22 4.26
C ALA A 120 -18.04 -1.20 4.86
N THR A 121 -17.27 -1.59 5.88
CA THR A 121 -16.19 -0.80 6.47
C THR A 121 -14.99 -1.70 6.76
N GLY A 122 -13.83 -1.10 6.89
CA GLY A 122 -12.60 -1.81 7.27
C GLY A 122 -11.38 -0.92 7.15
N LYS A 123 -10.21 -1.55 7.16
CA LYS A 123 -8.93 -0.86 6.98
C LYS A 123 -8.07 -1.59 5.95
N ILE A 124 -7.27 -0.82 5.22
CA ILE A 124 -6.27 -1.30 4.26
C ILE A 124 -4.94 -0.63 4.56
N SER A 125 -3.85 -1.30 4.25
CA SER A 125 -2.51 -0.71 4.36
C SER A 125 -1.60 -1.22 3.27
N SER A 126 -0.51 -0.50 3.01
CA SER A 126 0.63 -1.08 2.31
C SER A 126 1.23 -2.24 3.13
N PHE A 127 1.89 -3.18 2.47
CA PHE A 127 2.74 -4.13 3.17
C PHE A 127 3.83 -3.39 3.97
N ASN A 128 4.27 -3.98 5.07
CA ASN A 128 5.20 -3.41 6.05
C ASN A 128 4.68 -2.16 6.81
N TYR A 129 3.42 -1.77 6.69
CA TYR A 129 2.86 -0.71 7.51
C TYR A 129 2.51 -1.21 8.94
N PRO A 130 2.83 -0.48 10.02
CA PRO A 130 2.51 -0.87 11.39
C PRO A 130 1.03 -0.66 11.72
N THR A 131 0.19 -1.65 11.41
CA THR A 131 -1.28 -1.55 11.57
C THR A 131 -1.78 -1.71 13.01
N SER A 132 -0.95 -2.19 13.92
CA SER A 132 -1.30 -2.39 15.34
C SER A 132 -1.19 -1.11 16.17
N GLU A 133 -0.69 -0.03 15.58
CA GLU A 133 -0.45 1.23 16.27
C GLU A 133 -1.70 2.12 16.31
N THR A 134 -1.90 2.80 17.43
CA THR A 134 -2.95 3.81 17.60
C THR A 134 -2.43 5.23 17.37
N THR A 135 -1.12 5.37 17.12
CA THR A 135 -0.45 6.64 16.82
C THR A 135 0.57 6.46 15.71
N THR A 136 0.87 7.51 14.95
CA THR A 136 1.83 7.49 13.83
C THR A 136 3.28 7.71 14.30
N THR A 137 3.63 7.21 15.48
CA THR A 137 4.93 7.46 16.11
C THR A 137 6.03 6.52 15.62
N THR A 138 5.65 5.41 14.98
CA THR A 138 6.56 4.46 14.34
C THR A 138 6.86 4.88 12.91
N SER A 139 8.15 5.04 12.61
CA SER A 139 8.62 5.22 11.24
C SER A 139 8.47 3.90 10.48
N SER A 140 7.58 3.87 9.50
CA SER A 140 7.51 2.81 8.49
C SER A 140 8.15 3.28 7.20
N SER A 141 8.54 2.32 6.36
CA SER A 141 8.85 2.56 4.96
C SER A 141 7.99 1.64 4.12
N HIS A 142 7.31 2.18 3.10
CA HIS A 142 6.72 1.33 2.08
C HIS A 142 7.82 0.56 1.35
N LEU A 143 7.40 -0.56 0.77
CA LEU A 143 8.32 -1.44 0.07
C LEU A 143 8.53 -0.94 -1.37
N SER A 144 9.72 -1.18 -1.91
CA SER A 144 10.03 -0.86 -3.29
C SER A 144 9.31 -1.81 -4.26
N ASN A 145 9.14 -1.38 -5.50
CA ASN A 145 8.65 -2.15 -6.65
C ASN A 145 7.30 -2.85 -6.40
N GLN A 146 6.43 -2.22 -5.63
CA GLN A 146 5.08 -2.71 -5.42
C GLN A 146 4.21 -2.28 -6.59
N CYS A 147 3.37 -3.20 -7.08
CA CYS A 147 2.33 -2.86 -8.03
C CYS A 147 1.25 -3.91 -7.83
N TYR A 148 0.14 -3.57 -7.20
CA TYR A 148 -0.94 -4.51 -6.95
C TYR A 148 -2.27 -3.82 -6.72
N SER A 149 -3.33 -4.61 -6.83
CA SER A 149 -4.70 -4.15 -6.67
C SER A 149 -5.32 -4.65 -5.37
N ILE A 150 -5.99 -3.73 -4.70
CA ILE A 150 -6.84 -3.98 -3.54
C ILE A 150 -8.28 -3.83 -4.01
N CYS A 151 -9.06 -4.89 -3.85
CA CYS A 151 -10.43 -4.95 -4.32
C CYS A 151 -11.41 -5.08 -3.16
N PHE A 152 -12.63 -4.60 -3.38
CA PHE A 152 -13.66 -4.58 -2.36
C PHE A 152 -14.93 -5.17 -2.96
N ARG A 153 -15.58 -6.08 -2.21
CA ARG A 153 -16.93 -6.51 -2.54
C ARG A 153 -17.86 -5.32 -2.36
N GLN A 154 -18.60 -4.95 -3.39
CA GLN A 154 -19.64 -3.96 -3.26
C GLN A 154 -20.80 -4.58 -2.46
N GLU A 155 -21.06 -4.05 -1.27
CA GLU A 155 -22.17 -4.52 -0.44
C GLU A 155 -23.51 -4.04 -1.04
N ALA A 156 -24.58 -4.78 -0.78
CA ALA A 156 -25.90 -4.44 -1.28
C ALA A 156 -26.26 -2.99 -0.91
N THR A 157 -26.88 -2.27 -1.83
CA THR A 157 -27.29 -0.85 -1.69
C THR A 157 -26.15 0.16 -1.56
N LYS A 158 -24.88 -0.22 -1.72
CA LYS A 158 -23.74 0.71 -1.70
C LYS A 158 -23.36 1.16 -3.10
N CYS A 159 -23.13 2.45 -3.31
CA CYS A 159 -22.82 3.03 -4.62
C CYS A 159 -21.44 3.72 -4.70
N SER A 160 -20.81 4.01 -3.55
CA SER A 160 -19.45 4.52 -3.54
C SER A 160 -18.66 3.96 -2.36
N ILE A 161 -17.33 4.02 -2.46
CA ILE A 161 -16.40 3.70 -1.37
C ILE A 161 -15.54 4.93 -1.07
N CYS A 162 -15.36 5.24 0.20
CA CYS A 162 -14.56 6.36 0.68
C CYS A 162 -13.37 5.86 1.48
N PHE A 163 -12.23 6.53 1.33
CA PHE A 163 -10.99 6.26 2.04
C PHE A 163 -10.57 7.50 2.83
N ALA A 164 -10.14 7.29 4.07
CA ALA A 164 -9.61 8.32 4.95
C ALA A 164 -8.52 7.72 5.84
N SER A 165 -7.73 8.55 6.50
CA SER A 165 -6.71 8.09 7.45
C SER A 165 -7.31 7.16 8.51
N ALA A 166 -6.66 6.01 8.72
CA ALA A 166 -7.17 4.96 9.60
C ALA A 166 -7.10 5.31 11.09
N ILE A 167 -6.29 6.33 11.42
CA ILE A 167 -6.11 6.86 12.77
C ILE A 167 -6.65 8.28 12.78
N ALA A 168 -7.70 8.52 13.57
CA ALA A 168 -8.38 9.80 13.61
C ALA A 168 -7.42 10.93 14.03
N GLY A 169 -7.37 12.00 13.24
CA GLY A 169 -6.54 13.17 13.51
C GLY A 169 -5.04 12.98 13.28
N GLN A 170 -4.62 11.88 12.66
CA GLN A 170 -3.22 11.59 12.38
C GLN A 170 -3.02 11.22 10.91
N ASN A 171 -1.98 11.76 10.30
CA ASN A 171 -1.64 11.47 8.92
C ASN A 171 -1.07 10.06 8.78
N THR A 172 -1.78 9.22 8.03
CA THR A 172 -1.40 7.82 7.78
C THR A 172 -1.15 7.56 6.30
N PHE A 173 -0.74 8.61 5.57
CA PHE A 173 -0.49 8.56 4.13
C PHE A 173 0.76 9.36 3.79
N GLY A 174 1.67 8.74 3.05
CA GLY A 174 2.79 9.44 2.44
C GLY A 174 3.41 8.56 1.38
N LEU A 175 3.36 9.04 0.15
CA LEU A 175 3.87 8.36 -1.04
C LEU A 175 4.60 9.39 -1.90
N SER A 176 5.90 9.23 -2.05
CA SER A 176 6.80 10.11 -2.78
C SER A 176 7.03 11.54 -2.21
N VAL A 177 7.89 12.29 -2.88
CA VAL A 177 8.18 13.71 -2.61
C VAL A 177 6.93 14.57 -2.71
N SER A 178 6.95 15.71 -2.02
CA SER A 178 5.93 16.74 -2.18
C SER A 178 6.32 17.71 -3.28
N PRO A 179 5.36 18.25 -4.06
CA PRO A 179 5.63 19.40 -4.92
C PRO A 179 5.83 20.71 -4.13
N ASN A 180 5.67 20.66 -2.81
CA ASN A 180 5.84 21.79 -1.91
C ASN A 180 6.81 21.46 -0.78
N ALA A 181 7.73 22.38 -0.47
CA ALA A 181 8.70 22.21 0.61
C ALA A 181 8.05 21.91 1.98
N ALA A 182 6.82 22.38 2.21
CA ALA A 182 6.09 22.20 3.47
C ALA A 182 5.27 20.89 3.55
N ALA A 183 5.71 19.81 2.90
CA ALA A 183 5.12 18.46 3.02
C ALA A 183 3.59 18.43 2.74
N LYS A 184 3.20 18.75 1.51
CA LYS A 184 1.79 18.83 1.08
C LYS A 184 1.40 17.72 0.10
N SER A 185 0.10 17.63 -0.20
CA SER A 185 -0.49 16.70 -1.18
C SER A 185 -0.02 16.94 -2.61
N ALA A 186 0.00 15.87 -3.40
CA ALA A 186 0.14 15.88 -4.86
C ALA A 186 -0.88 14.93 -5.51
N VAL A 187 -1.20 15.19 -6.77
CA VAL A 187 -2.17 14.38 -7.52
C VAL A 187 -1.76 14.18 -8.98
N ASP A 188 -2.30 13.13 -9.60
CA ASP A 188 -2.28 12.85 -11.03
C ASP A 188 -0.89 12.93 -11.69
N SER A 189 -0.64 13.96 -12.50
CA SER A 189 0.60 14.10 -13.27
C SER A 189 1.84 14.27 -12.40
N GLU A 190 1.68 14.65 -11.14
CA GLU A 190 2.76 14.73 -10.15
C GLU A 190 3.09 13.34 -9.55
N CYS A 191 2.20 12.37 -9.72
CA CYS A 191 2.26 11.06 -9.09
C CYS A 191 2.74 9.99 -10.09
N THR A 192 4.02 10.09 -10.47
CA THR A 192 4.63 9.24 -11.51
C THR A 192 5.39 8.04 -10.96
N SER A 193 6.06 8.20 -9.82
CA SER A 193 6.83 7.19 -9.10
C SER A 193 5.91 6.35 -8.22
N ASP A 194 5.55 6.88 -7.06
CA ASP A 194 4.74 6.22 -6.05
C ASP A 194 3.38 6.86 -5.94
N TYR A 195 2.33 6.04 -5.94
CA TYR A 195 0.98 6.53 -5.84
C TYR A 195 -0.02 5.47 -5.40
N LEU A 196 -1.08 5.96 -4.80
CA LEU A 196 -2.33 5.24 -4.64
C LEU A 196 -3.30 5.73 -5.71
N GLN A 197 -3.83 4.83 -6.51
CA GLN A 197 -4.82 5.14 -7.53
C GLN A 197 -6.22 4.81 -7.03
N ILE A 198 -7.04 5.83 -6.84
CA ILE A 198 -8.47 5.72 -6.50
C ILE A 198 -9.23 6.27 -7.71
N PRO A 199 -9.85 5.42 -8.55
CA PRO A 199 -10.43 5.88 -9.81
C PRO A 199 -11.59 6.85 -9.61
N ASN A 200 -11.57 7.97 -10.32
CA ASN A 200 -12.56 9.05 -10.31
C ASN A 200 -12.83 9.56 -8.89
N GLY A 201 -11.75 9.95 -8.20
CA GLY A 201 -11.79 10.47 -6.84
C GLY A 201 -12.62 11.75 -6.70
N VAL A 202 -13.47 11.78 -5.68
CA VAL A 202 -14.32 12.92 -5.31
C VAL A 202 -14.38 13.10 -3.80
N ALA A 203 -14.86 14.26 -3.35
CA ALA A 203 -15.06 14.52 -1.92
C ALA A 203 -16.20 13.68 -1.35
N LYS A 204 -16.13 13.34 -0.06
CA LYS A 204 -17.24 12.70 0.65
C LYS A 204 -18.49 13.60 0.60
N GLY A 205 -19.61 13.02 0.18
CA GLY A 205 -20.87 13.75 -0.03
C GLY A 205 -21.03 14.39 -1.41
N ALA A 206 -20.05 14.28 -2.31
CA ALA A 206 -20.20 14.69 -3.71
C ALA A 206 -21.19 13.77 -4.45
N ALA A 207 -21.91 14.33 -5.43
CA ALA A 207 -22.78 13.56 -6.32
C ALA A 207 -21.95 12.77 -7.37
N ALA A 208 -22.43 11.59 -7.78
CA ALA A 208 -21.70 10.67 -8.67
C ALA A 208 -21.27 11.27 -10.02
N ALA A 209 -21.97 12.29 -10.52
CA ALA A 209 -21.69 12.96 -11.80
C ALA A 209 -20.87 14.26 -11.65
N ALA A 210 -20.42 14.61 -10.44
CA ALA A 210 -19.69 15.86 -10.20
C ALA A 210 -18.23 15.74 -10.64
N GLY A 211 -17.96 15.91 -11.95
CA GLY A 211 -16.64 16.27 -12.49
C GLY A 211 -15.43 15.49 -11.95
N ALA A 212 -15.61 14.20 -11.64
CA ALA A 212 -14.59 13.38 -11.00
C ALA A 212 -13.40 13.14 -11.96
N THR A 213 -12.23 13.70 -11.64
CA THR A 213 -11.04 13.58 -12.50
C THR A 213 -9.78 13.10 -11.78
N THR A 214 -9.70 13.21 -10.45
CA THR A 214 -8.49 12.89 -9.72
C THR A 214 -8.35 11.38 -9.56
N GLN A 215 -7.32 10.79 -10.19
CA GLN A 215 -7.13 9.35 -10.23
C GLN A 215 -6.00 8.89 -9.32
N LYS A 216 -4.90 9.65 -9.26
CA LYS A 216 -3.68 9.26 -8.54
C LYS A 216 -3.39 10.23 -7.41
N PHE A 217 -2.99 9.67 -6.28
CA PHE A 217 -2.74 10.39 -5.03
C PHE A 217 -1.34 10.05 -4.55
N CYS A 218 -0.55 11.09 -4.26
CA CYS A 218 0.81 11.00 -3.74
C CYS A 218 1.14 12.27 -2.94
N GLY A 219 2.42 12.50 -2.67
CA GLY A 219 2.90 13.49 -1.71
C GLY A 219 2.66 13.04 -0.27
N ARG A 220 2.56 14.02 0.64
CA ARG A 220 2.61 13.77 2.10
C ARG A 220 1.26 13.77 2.79
N ILE A 221 0.19 14.05 2.06
CA ILE A 221 -1.17 14.26 2.57
C ILE A 221 -2.15 13.70 1.54
N LEU A 222 -3.09 12.86 1.98
CA LEU A 222 -4.17 12.39 1.10
C LEU A 222 -5.17 13.53 0.84
N ASN A 223 -5.18 14.05 -0.40
CA ASN A 223 -6.12 15.09 -0.80
C ASN A 223 -6.49 15.02 -2.30
N LEU A 224 -7.68 15.51 -2.65
CA LEU A 224 -8.18 15.62 -4.03
C LEU A 224 -7.51 16.71 -4.86
N ALA A 225 -6.84 17.65 -4.19
CA ALA A 225 -6.11 18.74 -4.81
C ALA A 225 -4.65 18.74 -4.39
N ARG A 226 -3.79 19.30 -5.24
CA ARG A 226 -2.37 19.51 -4.97
C ARG A 226 -2.11 20.68 -4.01
N ASN A 227 -1.00 20.63 -3.27
CA ASN A 227 -0.53 21.68 -2.36
C ASN A 227 -1.45 21.97 -1.16
N LEU A 228 -2.16 20.97 -0.66
CA LEU A 228 -2.97 21.07 0.55
C LEU A 228 -2.23 20.44 1.73
N ALA A 229 -2.37 21.07 2.90
CA ALA A 229 -1.79 20.61 4.17
C ALA A 229 -2.81 19.89 5.06
N ALA A 230 -4.09 19.90 4.68
CA ALA A 230 -5.16 19.22 5.38
C ALA A 230 -5.56 17.97 4.62
N GLU A 231 -5.73 16.85 5.33
CA GLU A 231 -6.26 15.62 4.78
C GLU A 231 -7.74 15.77 4.41
N THR A 232 -8.21 14.98 3.44
CA THR A 232 -9.63 14.82 3.16
C THR A 232 -9.98 13.37 2.87
N SER A 233 -11.26 13.02 3.01
CA SER A 233 -11.77 11.74 2.55
C SER A 233 -11.90 11.73 1.03
N VAL A 234 -11.33 10.71 0.40
CA VAL A 234 -11.40 10.49 -1.05
C VAL A 234 -12.40 9.37 -1.31
N CYS A 235 -13.47 9.67 -2.05
CA CYS A 235 -14.50 8.72 -2.43
C CYS A 235 -14.45 8.39 -3.91
N SER A 236 -14.95 7.22 -4.29
CA SER A 236 -15.07 6.77 -5.66
C SER A 236 -16.40 6.07 -5.89
N PHE A 237 -17.06 6.42 -6.99
CA PHE A 237 -18.25 5.73 -7.51
C PHE A 237 -17.89 4.66 -8.56
N SER A 238 -16.60 4.49 -8.86
CA SER A 238 -16.13 3.58 -9.90
C SER A 238 -16.32 2.13 -9.47
N VAL A 239 -17.07 1.37 -10.26
CA VAL A 239 -17.28 -0.06 -10.06
C VAL A 239 -16.52 -0.89 -11.10
N PRO A 240 -15.95 -2.05 -10.73
CA PRO A 240 -15.88 -2.59 -9.36
C PRO A 240 -14.99 -1.73 -8.44
N PHE A 241 -15.31 -1.70 -7.13
CA PHE A 241 -14.50 -0.96 -6.16
C PHE A 241 -13.09 -1.55 -6.09
N ARG A 242 -12.12 -0.75 -6.51
CA ARG A 242 -10.72 -1.15 -6.63
C ARG A 242 -9.79 0.05 -6.42
N VAL A 243 -8.68 -0.21 -5.75
CA VAL A 243 -7.57 0.71 -5.56
C VAL A 243 -6.30 0.04 -6.06
N ASP A 244 -5.48 0.76 -6.81
CA ASP A 244 -4.15 0.27 -7.20
C ASP A 244 -3.07 0.97 -6.40
N PHE A 245 -2.12 0.22 -5.88
CA PHE A 245 -0.94 0.75 -5.24
C PHE A 245 0.27 0.47 -6.13
N LYS A 246 1.07 1.51 -6.38
CA LYS A 246 2.33 1.41 -7.12
C LYS A 246 3.43 2.14 -6.37
N THR A 247 4.60 1.52 -6.29
CA THR A 247 5.87 2.16 -5.94
C THR A 247 6.91 1.83 -7.00
N ASP A 248 7.90 2.71 -7.17
CA ASP A 248 9.05 2.44 -8.03
C ASP A 248 10.22 1.81 -7.26
N THR A 249 11.42 1.87 -7.82
CA THR A 249 12.57 1.13 -7.29
C THR A 249 13.22 1.82 -6.11
N ASP A 250 13.17 3.15 -6.01
CA ASP A 250 14.04 3.90 -5.09
C ASP A 250 13.34 5.14 -4.51
N GLU A 251 13.43 5.30 -3.18
CA GLU A 251 13.05 6.55 -2.53
C GLU A 251 14.08 7.67 -2.80
N VAL A 252 13.59 8.86 -3.10
CA VAL A 252 14.39 10.04 -3.41
C VAL A 252 14.78 10.79 -2.14
N CYS A 253 16.09 10.91 -1.91
CA CYS A 253 16.68 11.87 -0.97
C CYS A 253 18.00 12.43 -1.52
N THR A 254 17.89 13.48 -2.35
CA THR A 254 19.06 14.19 -2.90
C THR A 254 19.66 15.19 -1.92
N ALA A 255 18.82 15.88 -1.15
CA ALA A 255 19.22 16.73 -0.05
C ALA A 255 18.15 16.73 1.05
N LYS A 256 18.55 16.62 2.32
CA LYS A 256 17.63 16.67 3.48
C LYS A 256 17.28 18.11 3.87
N MET A 257 16.82 18.90 2.90
CA MET A 257 16.45 20.31 3.10
C MET A 257 14.95 20.47 3.29
N ASP A 258 14.15 19.88 2.41
CA ASP A 258 12.69 19.96 2.48
C ASP A 258 12.00 18.78 1.75
N ALA A 259 10.67 18.77 1.82
CA ALA A 259 9.85 17.69 1.31
C ALA A 259 9.87 17.52 -0.23
N THR A 260 10.42 18.47 -0.99
CA THR A 260 10.58 18.40 -2.45
C THR A 260 11.81 17.62 -2.89
N THR A 261 12.85 17.56 -2.05
CA THR A 261 14.13 16.92 -2.39
C THR A 261 14.41 15.65 -1.61
N CYS A 262 13.65 15.37 -0.55
CA CYS A 262 13.81 14.16 0.24
C CYS A 262 12.51 13.67 0.89
N GLU A 263 12.10 12.45 0.54
CA GLU A 263 10.95 11.71 1.08
C GLU A 263 11.02 11.49 2.59
N ALA A 264 12.21 11.27 3.15
CA ALA A 264 12.41 11.12 4.58
C ALA A 264 12.49 12.46 5.35
N SER A 265 12.53 13.60 4.67
CA SER A 265 12.59 14.91 5.31
C SER A 265 11.20 15.48 5.55
N LEU A 266 11.08 16.21 6.67
CA LEU A 266 9.87 16.88 7.17
C LEU A 266 8.67 15.94 7.37
N PRO A 267 8.13 15.81 8.59
CA PRO A 267 6.89 15.07 8.79
C PRO A 267 5.69 15.85 8.21
N PRO A 268 4.70 15.16 7.60
CA PRO A 268 4.65 13.71 7.40
C PRO A 268 5.62 13.22 6.32
N GLY A 269 6.25 12.06 6.56
CA GLY A 269 7.22 11.44 5.64
C GLY A 269 6.56 10.95 4.35
N GLY A 270 7.30 10.98 3.25
CA GLY A 270 6.85 10.60 1.90
C GLY A 270 7.01 9.14 1.57
N SER A 271 7.84 8.43 2.33
CA SER A 271 8.07 7.00 2.11
C SER A 271 7.33 6.11 3.11
N ILE A 272 6.40 6.66 3.91
CA ILE A 272 5.79 5.92 5.04
C ILE A 272 4.78 4.85 4.59
N GLY A 273 4.23 4.99 3.38
CA GLY A 273 3.18 4.14 2.86
C GLY A 273 1.79 4.67 3.20
N PHE A 274 0.82 3.77 3.34
CA PHE A 274 -0.52 4.17 3.73
C PHE A 274 -1.17 3.19 4.72
N PHE A 275 -2.05 3.73 5.56
CA PHE A 275 -3.01 2.97 6.37
C PHE A 275 -4.35 3.70 6.41
N LEU A 276 -5.31 3.24 5.61
CA LEU A 276 -6.57 3.94 5.38
C LEU A 276 -7.73 3.13 5.90
N ALA A 277 -8.70 3.80 6.54
CA ALA A 277 -10.02 3.25 6.76
C ALA A 277 -10.86 3.43 5.50
N PHE A 278 -11.64 2.41 5.14
CA PHE A 278 -12.62 2.50 4.08
C PHE A 278 -14.05 2.37 4.61
N GLU A 279 -14.97 3.05 3.94
CA GLU A 279 -16.42 2.99 4.20
C GLU A 279 -17.19 3.02 2.88
N GLN A 280 -18.09 2.08 2.68
CA GLN A 280 -19.02 2.06 1.56
C GLN A 280 -20.30 2.84 1.90
N ILE A 281 -20.62 3.81 1.05
CA ILE A 281 -21.74 4.74 1.22
C ILE A 281 -22.96 4.21 0.46
N PRO A 282 -24.16 4.25 1.07
CA PRO A 282 -25.40 3.91 0.37
C PRO A 282 -25.59 4.71 -0.93
N CYS A 283 -26.29 4.10 -1.88
CA CYS A 283 -26.85 4.83 -3.01
C CYS A 283 -27.79 5.93 -2.50
N ALA A 284 -27.68 7.12 -3.10
CA ALA A 284 -28.59 8.24 -2.85
C ALA A 284 -29.92 8.03 -3.58
#